data_AF-D7VIK8-F1
#
_entry.id   AF-D7VIK8-F1
#
_cell.length_a   1.000
_cell.length_b   1.000
_cell.length_c   1.000
_cell.angle_alpha   90.00
_cell.angle_beta   90.00
_cell.angle_gamma   90.00
#
_symmetry.space_group_name_H-M   'P 1'
#
loop_
_entity.id
_entity.type
_entity.pdbx_description
1 polymer ?
#
loop_
_entity_poly.entity_id
_entity_poly.type
_entity_poly.pdbx_seq_one_letter_code
_entity_poly.pdbx_strand_id
1 'polypeptide(L)'
;MKIHKWVIAATVCSFLGTLPLYAQYKSAVKNESVLLLNQEGIIPLKKLDDYKIVIASPSSDKFTDFIVQAGRYSEFEIKGVEKLDESIKYANTVIIPLRDADITDQLVYQLVQARKNNKKIILAVFGSGSGLSKLNNITLPVLFNTNTDSQAQKNAAMTIFGGMSSTAKLDKTYSFYFQKGAGFNTNQTRLQYTDGQSSPLNLNKLTKKIDEIAAEAITKQATPGAVVMIIKDGQVIFEKGYGYHTYDKKTPTTIGNIFDLASVSKIAGTTPVIMRLTEQHVINLDSTIGDYLYQAQATNKKNISLRSVMLHEAGFTPFIPFYRNLKPGALERRFSASHQVKVADSCYLLNNYYRDVMWPEMLNSPVKPVGNYVYSDISMYVMKEVAEHQTGVPMQDYVQKNFYKPLGMKTAGYLPRDRFAKESIIPTENDTSFRKVLLQGYVHDQGAAMAGGVAGHAGLFATANDLAIYGQLLLNRGEYGGNRYFTGETVDLFTSKQSATSRRGLGFDRWDPNPKNEYPSKLANSSVYGHTGYTGTCIWIDPSNQLIYIFLSNRVHPQVSSKLLDLNIRSRIQDAIYETLNEVKK
;
A
#
# COMPACT_ATOMS: atom_id res chain seq x y z
N MET A 1 30.34 48.12 -43.61
CA MET A 1 30.46 46.78 -44.21
C MET A 1 30.01 45.75 -43.18
N LYS A 2 28.82 45.17 -43.42
CA LYS A 2 28.16 44.00 -42.81
C LYS A 2 28.25 43.77 -41.28
N ILE A 3 27.22 44.28 -40.60
CA ILE A 3 26.60 43.68 -39.41
C ILE A 3 25.77 42.49 -39.91
N HIS A 4 25.93 41.29 -39.34
CA HIS A 4 25.02 40.15 -39.56
C HIS A 4 24.41 39.73 -38.23
N LYS A 5 23.14 40.09 -38.06
CA LYS A 5 22.20 39.53 -37.08
C LYS A 5 21.94 38.08 -37.47
N TRP A 6 22.25 37.14 -36.59
CA TRP A 6 21.64 35.81 -36.63
C TRP A 6 20.41 35.82 -35.73
N VAL A 7 19.27 35.71 -36.39
CA VAL A 7 17.95 35.47 -35.80
C VAL A 7 17.95 34.02 -35.32
N ILE A 8 17.95 33.80 -34.00
CA ILE A 8 17.52 32.52 -33.43
C ILE A 8 16.01 32.65 -33.23
N ALA A 9 15.26 32.01 -34.12
CA ALA A 9 13.84 31.79 -33.94
C ALA A 9 13.65 30.80 -32.79
N ALA A 10 13.41 31.31 -31.58
CA ALA A 10 12.87 30.52 -30.50
C ALA A 10 11.38 30.28 -30.81
N THR A 11 11.08 29.10 -31.35
CA THR A 11 9.72 28.60 -31.45
C THR A 11 9.16 28.49 -30.02
N VAL A 12 8.38 29.48 -29.62
CA VAL A 12 7.51 29.41 -28.45
C VAL A 12 6.42 28.40 -28.79
N CYS A 13 6.72 27.12 -28.60
CA CYS A 13 5.67 26.12 -28.43
C CYS A 13 4.97 26.49 -27.13
N SER A 14 3.82 27.14 -27.27
CA SER A 14 2.82 27.29 -26.23
C SER A 14 2.42 25.92 -25.71
N PHE A 15 3.13 25.42 -24.71
CA PHE A 15 2.61 24.43 -23.79
C PHE A 15 1.45 25.11 -23.05
N LEU A 16 0.25 25.00 -23.60
CA LEU A 16 -0.96 24.92 -22.79
C LEU A 16 -0.84 23.63 -21.97
N GLY A 17 0.00 23.69 -20.93
CA GLY A 17 0.14 22.62 -19.97
C GLY A 17 -1.20 22.47 -19.29
N THR A 18 -1.90 21.38 -19.62
CA THR A 18 -2.98 20.87 -18.78
C THR A 18 -2.44 20.84 -17.35
N LEU A 19 -3.02 21.62 -16.45
CA LEU A 19 -2.74 21.54 -15.01
C LEU A 19 -2.73 20.05 -14.64
N PRO A 20 -1.65 19.52 -14.03
CA PRO A 20 -1.59 18.11 -13.70
C PRO A 20 -2.78 17.81 -12.79
N LEU A 21 -3.67 16.93 -13.24
CA LEU A 21 -4.85 16.55 -12.48
C LEU A 21 -4.39 16.00 -11.13
N TYR A 22 -4.54 16.81 -10.07
CA TYR A 22 -4.58 16.30 -8.72
C TYR A 22 -5.62 15.20 -8.68
N ALA A 23 -5.38 14.15 -7.90
CA ALA A 23 -6.40 13.17 -7.67
C ALA A 23 -7.63 13.86 -7.09
N GLN A 24 -8.72 13.84 -7.84
CA GLN A 24 -9.97 14.44 -7.40
C GLN A 24 -10.67 13.39 -6.55
N TYR A 25 -10.52 13.50 -5.23
CA TYR A 25 -11.46 12.86 -4.31
C TYR A 25 -12.86 13.37 -4.65
N LYS A 26 -13.62 12.58 -5.39
CA LYS A 26 -15.02 12.87 -5.68
C LYS A 26 -15.85 11.97 -4.81
N SER A 27 -16.13 12.40 -3.58
CA SER A 27 -17.11 11.68 -2.77
C SER A 27 -18.52 12.09 -3.22
N ALA A 28 -19.28 11.13 -3.75
CA ALA A 28 -20.69 11.31 -4.08
C ALA A 28 -21.61 10.87 -2.92
N VAL A 29 -21.04 10.37 -1.82
CA VAL A 29 -21.78 9.94 -0.63
C VAL A 29 -21.90 11.12 0.34
N LYS A 30 -23.14 11.48 0.68
CA LYS A 30 -23.42 12.58 1.61
C LYS A 30 -23.04 12.15 3.03
N ASN A 31 -22.04 12.80 3.62
CA ASN A 31 -21.74 12.65 5.05
C ASN A 31 -22.66 13.54 5.89
N GLU A 32 -23.57 12.93 6.63
CA GLU A 32 -24.46 13.65 7.55
C GLU A 32 -23.85 13.92 8.92
N SER A 33 -22.65 13.41 9.17
CA SER A 33 -21.96 13.60 10.45
C SER A 33 -21.46 15.05 10.55
N VAL A 34 -21.92 15.76 11.58
CA VAL A 34 -21.55 17.14 11.87
C VAL A 34 -20.34 17.14 12.80
N LEU A 35 -19.22 17.70 12.32
CA LEU A 35 -18.02 17.85 13.14
C LEU A 35 -18.12 19.11 14.00
N LEU A 36 -18.07 18.97 15.31
CA LEU A 36 -18.17 20.04 16.30
C LEU A 36 -16.87 20.13 17.09
N LEU A 37 -16.58 21.31 17.63
CA LEU A 37 -15.47 21.54 18.58
C LEU A 37 -14.09 21.05 18.08
N ASN A 38 -13.79 21.26 16.80
CA ASN A 38 -12.52 20.88 16.16
C ASN A 38 -11.60 22.09 15.91
N GLN A 39 -11.55 23.05 16.83
CA GLN A 39 -10.73 24.27 16.71
C GLN A 39 -9.24 23.95 16.54
N GLU A 40 -8.75 22.91 17.20
CA GLU A 40 -7.36 22.44 17.10
C GLU A 40 -7.07 21.65 15.80
N GLY A 41 -8.07 21.38 14.97
CA GLY A 41 -7.90 20.66 13.70
C GLY A 41 -7.42 19.21 13.86
N ILE A 42 -7.79 18.55 14.96
CA ILE A 42 -7.42 17.15 15.25
C ILE A 42 -8.02 16.19 14.21
N ILE A 43 -9.29 16.41 13.83
CA ILE A 43 -9.97 15.63 12.79
C ILE A 43 -9.82 16.33 11.43
N PRO A 44 -9.40 15.62 10.37
CA PRO A 44 -9.02 14.21 10.36
C PRO A 44 -7.63 13.95 10.96
N LEU A 45 -7.45 12.77 11.56
CA LEU A 45 -6.16 12.31 12.06
C LEU A 45 -5.15 12.17 10.91
N LYS A 46 -3.99 12.81 11.06
CA LYS A 46 -2.92 12.83 10.06
C LYS A 46 -1.90 11.70 10.28
N LYS A 47 -0.62 11.99 10.55
CA LYS A 47 0.46 11.01 10.73
C LYS A 47 0.06 9.96 11.78
N LEU A 48 -0.28 8.74 11.34
CA LEU A 48 -0.95 7.78 12.22
C LEU A 48 -0.03 7.18 13.28
N ASP A 49 1.27 7.15 12.99
CA ASP A 49 2.33 6.69 13.88
C ASP A 49 2.58 7.61 15.08
N ASP A 50 2.10 8.86 15.05
CA ASP A 50 2.08 9.76 16.21
C ASP A 50 1.06 9.32 17.26
N TYR A 51 0.14 8.40 16.93
CA TYR A 51 -0.98 8.02 17.79
C TYR A 51 -0.88 6.59 18.31
N LYS A 52 -0.97 6.46 19.64
CA LYS A 52 -1.31 5.21 20.32
C LYS A 52 -2.80 5.28 20.63
N ILE A 53 -3.60 4.66 19.76
CA ILE A 53 -5.05 4.78 19.75
C ILE A 53 -5.69 3.70 20.62
N VAL A 54 -6.60 4.11 21.49
CA VAL A 54 -7.60 3.24 22.11
C VAL A 54 -8.98 3.64 21.59
N ILE A 55 -9.77 2.66 21.16
CA ILE A 55 -11.22 2.82 20.98
C ILE A 55 -11.89 2.35 22.28
N ALA A 56 -12.39 3.29 23.07
CA ALA A 56 -13.08 2.99 24.32
C ALA A 56 -14.60 3.05 24.08
N SER A 57 -15.30 1.96 24.38
CA SER A 57 -16.74 1.85 24.09
C SER A 57 -17.53 1.40 25.32
N PRO A 58 -18.72 1.97 25.59
CA PRO A 58 -19.64 1.45 26.63
C PRO A 58 -20.22 0.08 26.28
N SER A 59 -20.18 -0.31 25.01
CA SER A 59 -20.62 -1.63 24.53
C SER A 59 -20.00 -1.87 23.15
N SER A 60 -18.90 -2.62 23.10
CA SER A 60 -18.16 -2.91 21.86
C SER A 60 -19.08 -3.44 20.76
N ASP A 61 -20.02 -4.31 21.13
CA ASP A 61 -20.90 -5.01 20.19
C ASP A 61 -21.84 -4.05 19.45
N LYS A 62 -22.26 -2.95 20.11
CA LYS A 62 -23.10 -1.90 19.51
C LYS A 62 -22.36 -1.02 18.50
N PHE A 63 -21.03 -1.03 18.52
CA PHE A 63 -20.19 -0.18 17.68
C PHE A 63 -19.24 -0.99 16.77
N THR A 64 -19.61 -2.24 16.48
CA THR A 64 -18.81 -3.15 15.64
C THR A 64 -18.49 -2.55 14.28
N ASP A 65 -19.45 -1.90 13.61
CA ASP A 65 -19.23 -1.27 12.30
C ASP A 65 -18.25 -0.10 12.37
N PHE A 66 -18.32 0.72 13.41
CA PHE A 66 -17.34 1.78 13.66
C PHE A 66 -15.93 1.19 13.83
N ILE A 67 -15.80 0.15 14.66
CA ILE A 67 -14.53 -0.49 14.98
C ILE A 67 -13.92 -1.14 13.75
N VAL A 68 -14.69 -1.93 13.00
CA VAL A 68 -14.24 -2.59 11.76
C VAL A 68 -13.80 -1.53 10.73
N GLN A 69 -14.55 -0.44 10.58
CA GLN A 69 -14.22 0.63 9.66
C GLN A 69 -12.96 1.42 10.08
N ALA A 70 -12.80 1.71 11.37
CA ALA A 70 -11.57 2.31 11.91
C ALA A 70 -10.36 1.41 11.63
N GLY A 71 -10.57 0.09 11.70
CA GLY A 71 -9.57 -0.94 11.40
C GLY A 71 -9.03 -0.87 9.97
N ARG A 72 -9.67 -0.18 9.03
CA ARG A 72 -9.13 0.03 7.68
C ARG A 72 -7.97 1.01 7.64
N TYR A 73 -7.84 1.89 8.64
CA TYR A 73 -6.89 3.00 8.66
C TYR A 73 -5.73 2.82 9.64
N SER A 74 -6.00 2.32 10.84
CA SER A 74 -5.00 2.25 11.91
C SER A 74 -5.16 0.98 12.76
N GLU A 75 -4.08 0.63 13.46
CA GLU A 75 -4.14 -0.28 14.61
C GLU A 75 -4.60 0.48 15.85
N PHE A 76 -5.29 -0.21 16.75
CA PHE A 76 -5.76 0.32 18.03
C PHE A 76 -6.07 -0.83 18.99
N GLU A 77 -6.12 -0.51 20.28
CA GLU A 77 -6.70 -1.39 21.29
C GLU A 77 -8.18 -1.07 21.51
N ILE A 78 -8.97 -2.07 21.89
CA ILE A 78 -10.38 -1.90 22.28
C ILE A 78 -10.47 -2.05 23.79
N LYS A 79 -11.12 -1.10 24.47
CA LYS A 79 -11.33 -1.10 25.92
C LYS A 79 -12.78 -0.69 26.26
N GLY A 80 -13.21 -1.00 27.49
CA GLY A 80 -14.45 -0.47 28.05
C GLY A 80 -14.29 0.99 28.53
N VAL A 81 -15.39 1.73 28.58
CA VAL A 81 -15.39 3.16 28.97
C VAL A 81 -15.51 3.37 30.49
N GLU A 82 -15.84 2.34 31.25
CA GLU A 82 -16.12 2.39 32.69
C GLU A 82 -14.92 2.81 33.56
N LYS A 83 -13.68 2.56 33.11
CA LYS A 83 -12.44 2.94 33.79
C LYS A 83 -11.45 3.57 32.82
N LEU A 84 -11.79 4.72 32.24
CA LEU A 84 -10.95 5.37 31.23
C LEU A 84 -9.52 5.59 31.72
N ASP A 85 -9.29 6.05 32.95
CA ASP A 85 -7.95 6.42 33.44
C ASP A 85 -6.89 5.31 33.29
N GLU A 86 -7.04 4.19 34.01
CA GLU A 86 -6.03 3.11 33.97
C GLU A 86 -6.03 2.37 32.63
N SER A 87 -7.19 2.21 31.99
CA SER A 87 -7.29 1.45 30.73
C SER A 87 -6.67 2.18 29.52
N ILE A 88 -6.56 3.51 29.58
CA ILE A 88 -5.96 4.34 28.52
C ILE A 88 -4.59 4.91 28.90
N LYS A 89 -4.01 4.46 30.02
CA LYS A 89 -2.77 4.99 30.60
C LYS A 89 -1.64 5.16 29.58
N TYR A 90 -1.44 4.19 28.70
CA TYR A 90 -0.38 4.21 27.68
C TYR A 90 -0.82 4.73 26.30
N ALA A 91 -2.11 5.00 26.12
CA ALA A 91 -2.64 5.65 24.92
C ALA A 91 -2.35 7.16 24.97
N ASN A 92 -2.17 7.79 23.81
CA ASN A 92 -2.15 9.25 23.72
C ASN A 92 -3.39 9.82 23.02
N THR A 93 -4.16 8.95 22.33
CA THR A 93 -5.41 9.29 21.67
C THR A 93 -6.47 8.26 22.03
N VAL A 94 -7.66 8.73 22.39
CA VAL A 94 -8.82 7.89 22.71
C VAL A 94 -10.00 8.32 21.86
N ILE A 95 -10.59 7.37 21.15
CA ILE A 95 -11.79 7.57 20.33
C ILE A 95 -12.94 6.84 21.03
N ILE A 96 -14.04 7.54 21.27
CA ILE A 96 -15.16 7.00 22.03
C ILE A 96 -16.44 7.06 21.19
N PRO A 97 -16.81 5.98 20.50
CA PRO A 97 -18.13 5.85 19.90
C PRO A 97 -19.17 5.58 21.01
N LEU A 98 -20.25 6.35 21.05
CA LEU A 98 -21.26 6.29 22.11
C LEU A 98 -22.62 6.83 21.65
N ARG A 99 -23.71 6.45 22.33
CA ARG A 99 -25.01 7.08 22.13
C ARG A 99 -25.11 8.34 22.96
N ASP A 100 -25.89 9.32 22.50
CA ASP A 100 -26.13 10.56 23.25
C ASP A 100 -26.63 10.31 24.69
N ALA A 101 -27.42 9.25 24.90
CA ALA A 101 -27.87 8.80 26.22
C ALA A 101 -26.73 8.30 27.14
N ASP A 102 -25.61 7.82 26.59
CA ASP A 102 -24.45 7.34 27.35
C ASP A 102 -23.62 8.51 27.93
N ILE A 103 -23.90 9.75 27.52
CA ILE A 103 -23.25 10.96 28.05
C ILE A 103 -23.82 11.25 29.45
N THR A 104 -23.14 10.73 30.47
CA THR A 104 -23.44 10.98 31.88
C THR A 104 -22.45 11.98 32.49
N ASP A 105 -22.79 12.58 33.63
CA ASP A 105 -21.88 13.50 34.33
C ASP A 105 -20.60 12.78 34.77
N GLN A 106 -20.71 11.49 35.12
CA GLN A 106 -19.56 10.63 35.42
C GLN A 106 -18.64 10.48 34.21
N LEU A 107 -19.20 10.22 33.01
CA LEU A 107 -18.39 10.15 31.80
C LEU A 107 -17.72 11.50 31.52
N VAL A 108 -18.47 12.60 31.58
CA VAL A 108 -17.94 13.96 31.40
C VAL A 108 -16.76 14.23 32.34
N TYR A 109 -16.88 13.86 33.62
CA TYR A 109 -15.77 13.96 34.58
C TYR A 109 -14.54 13.14 34.14
N GLN A 110 -14.73 11.88 33.71
CA GLN A 110 -13.63 11.06 33.20
C GLN A 110 -12.95 11.67 31.97
N LEU A 111 -13.73 12.26 31.04
CA LEU A 111 -13.18 12.95 29.85
C LEU A 111 -12.33 14.17 30.24
N VAL A 112 -12.80 14.97 31.19
CA VAL A 112 -12.05 16.13 31.72
C VAL A 112 -10.75 15.69 32.38
N GLN A 113 -10.78 14.62 33.18
CA GLN A 113 -9.56 14.07 33.80
C GLN A 113 -8.58 13.53 32.76
N ALA A 114 -9.05 12.76 31.77
CA ALA A 114 -8.20 12.27 30.68
C ALA A 114 -7.54 13.43 29.90
N ARG A 115 -8.27 14.52 29.65
CA ARG A 115 -7.71 15.74 29.03
C ARG A 115 -6.63 16.39 29.88
N LYS A 116 -6.82 16.50 31.21
CA LYS A 116 -5.78 16.99 32.15
C LYS A 116 -4.53 16.12 32.11
N ASN A 117 -4.68 14.82 31.82
CA ASN A 117 -3.58 13.87 31.60
C ASN A 117 -3.05 13.89 30.15
N ASN A 118 -3.24 14.99 29.42
CA ASN A 118 -2.75 15.22 28.06
C ASN A 118 -3.22 14.20 27.01
N LYS A 119 -4.35 13.52 27.23
CA LYS A 119 -4.95 12.63 26.23
C LYS A 119 -5.69 13.45 25.17
N LYS A 120 -5.53 13.08 23.89
CA LYS A 120 -6.38 13.56 22.79
C LYS A 120 -7.65 12.73 22.79
N ILE A 121 -8.79 13.35 23.06
CA ILE A 121 -10.08 12.64 23.13
C ILE A 121 -10.93 13.05 21.94
N ILE A 122 -11.55 12.08 21.27
CA ILE A 122 -12.50 12.29 20.17
C ILE A 122 -13.78 11.53 20.51
N LEU A 123 -14.93 12.20 20.45
CA LEU A 123 -16.23 11.54 20.61
C LEU A 123 -16.89 11.34 19.24
N ALA A 124 -17.40 10.14 19.00
CA ALA A 124 -18.36 9.87 17.93
C ALA A 124 -19.73 9.61 18.55
N VAL A 125 -20.61 10.61 18.50
CA VAL A 125 -21.88 10.65 19.23
C VAL A 125 -23.03 10.37 18.27
N PHE A 126 -23.84 9.37 18.60
CA PHE A 126 -24.99 8.96 17.79
C PHE A 126 -26.31 9.13 18.54
N GLY A 127 -27.34 9.66 17.89
CA GLY A 127 -28.70 9.71 18.44
C GLY A 127 -29.34 11.09 18.39
N SER A 128 -30.38 11.30 19.19
CA SER A 128 -31.24 12.48 19.09
C SER A 128 -30.54 13.83 19.34
N GLY A 129 -29.38 13.80 20.01
CA GLY A 129 -28.57 14.94 20.45
C GLY A 129 -28.94 15.44 21.85
N SER A 130 -29.76 14.69 22.60
CA SER A 130 -30.21 15.02 23.95
C SER A 130 -29.06 15.19 24.97
N GLY A 131 -27.97 14.45 24.78
CA GLY A 131 -26.77 14.51 25.63
C GLY A 131 -25.78 15.63 25.28
N LEU A 132 -25.95 16.35 24.16
CA LEU A 132 -24.96 17.36 23.72
C LEU A 132 -24.81 18.50 24.72
N SER A 133 -25.89 18.92 25.39
CA SER A 133 -25.84 20.00 26.38
C SER A 133 -24.91 19.73 27.56
N LYS A 134 -24.66 18.44 27.89
CA LYS A 134 -23.70 18.05 28.94
C LYS A 134 -22.24 18.27 28.54
N LEU A 135 -21.96 18.45 27.24
CA LEU A 135 -20.62 18.71 26.71
C LEU A 135 -20.28 20.20 26.62
N ASN A 136 -21.17 21.10 27.08
CA ASN A 136 -21.00 22.57 26.98
C ASN A 136 -19.66 23.09 27.53
N ASN A 137 -19.10 22.44 28.54
CA ASN A 137 -17.88 22.88 29.23
C ASN A 137 -16.64 22.08 28.82
N ILE A 138 -16.69 21.35 27.70
CA ILE A 138 -15.56 20.54 27.22
C ILE A 138 -15.09 21.05 25.86
N THR A 139 -13.77 21.15 25.69
CA THR A 139 -13.11 21.49 24.44
C THR A 139 -12.43 20.25 23.86
N LEU A 140 -13.22 19.38 23.24
CA LEU A 140 -12.71 18.22 22.50
C LEU A 140 -13.55 18.00 21.23
N PRO A 141 -12.99 17.44 20.15
CA PRO A 141 -13.74 17.15 18.94
C PRO A 141 -14.92 16.20 19.17
N VAL A 142 -16.09 16.58 18.68
CA VAL A 142 -17.31 15.77 18.72
C VAL A 142 -17.81 15.60 17.30
N LEU A 143 -17.85 14.36 16.81
CA LEU A 143 -18.49 14.03 15.56
C LEU A 143 -19.90 13.51 15.86
N PHE A 144 -20.91 14.32 15.55
CA PHE A 144 -22.30 14.04 15.88
C PHE A 144 -23.09 13.56 14.66
N ASN A 145 -23.91 12.53 14.83
CA ASN A 145 -24.85 12.07 13.82
C ASN A 145 -26.18 11.70 14.47
N THR A 146 -27.30 12.09 13.85
CA THR A 146 -28.64 11.78 14.37
C THR A 146 -29.02 10.31 14.18
N ASN A 147 -28.46 9.66 13.16
CA ASN A 147 -28.66 8.25 12.87
C ASN A 147 -27.72 7.37 13.70
N THR A 148 -28.20 6.19 14.09
CA THR A 148 -27.45 5.21 14.90
C THR A 148 -27.10 3.94 14.11
N ASP A 149 -27.37 3.92 12.81
CA ASP A 149 -27.19 2.75 11.95
C ASP A 149 -25.72 2.48 11.59
N SER A 150 -25.50 1.35 10.91
CA SER A 150 -24.20 0.90 10.42
C SER A 150 -23.50 1.95 9.54
N GLN A 151 -24.24 2.65 8.68
CA GLN A 151 -23.67 3.63 7.76
C GLN A 151 -23.19 4.87 8.51
N ALA A 152 -23.96 5.36 9.48
CA ALA A 152 -23.56 6.47 10.35
C ALA A 152 -22.27 6.15 11.11
N GLN A 153 -22.16 4.94 11.65
CA GLN A 153 -20.95 4.47 12.34
C GLN A 153 -19.72 4.41 11.43
N LYS A 154 -19.86 3.81 10.23
CA LYS A 154 -18.78 3.76 9.24
C LYS A 154 -18.37 5.16 8.82
N ASN A 155 -19.34 6.02 8.53
CA ASN A 155 -19.12 7.41 8.14
C ASN A 155 -18.35 8.20 9.22
N ALA A 156 -18.68 7.98 10.48
CA ALA A 156 -18.00 8.61 11.59
C ALA A 156 -16.52 8.18 11.67
N ALA A 157 -16.26 6.87 11.60
CA ALA A 157 -14.89 6.34 11.58
C ALA A 157 -14.10 6.89 10.38
N MET A 158 -14.67 6.84 9.17
CA MET A 158 -14.01 7.39 7.97
C MET A 158 -13.73 8.89 8.10
N THR A 159 -14.63 9.67 8.70
CA THR A 159 -14.41 11.11 8.93
C THR A 159 -13.25 11.35 9.88
N ILE A 160 -13.18 10.62 11.00
CA ILE A 160 -12.10 10.74 11.99
C ILE A 160 -10.74 10.46 11.35
N PHE A 161 -10.64 9.43 10.51
CA PHE A 161 -9.39 9.07 9.84
C PHE A 161 -9.16 9.78 8.49
N GLY A 162 -10.09 10.61 8.03
CA GLY A 162 -9.97 11.38 6.79
C GLY A 162 -10.34 10.66 5.50
N GLY A 163 -10.97 9.49 5.57
CA GLY A 163 -11.57 8.82 4.41
C GLY A 163 -12.85 9.49 3.90
N MET A 164 -13.43 10.42 4.65
CA MET A 164 -14.58 11.21 4.20
C MET A 164 -14.51 12.64 4.76
N SER A 165 -14.92 13.63 3.96
CA SER A 165 -15.07 15.01 4.43
C SER A 165 -16.31 15.16 5.31
N SER A 166 -16.26 16.07 6.28
CA SER A 166 -17.43 16.58 6.99
C SER A 166 -17.72 18.00 6.49
N THR A 167 -18.95 18.24 6.05
CA THR A 167 -19.45 19.56 5.62
C THR A 167 -20.82 19.86 6.18
N ALA A 168 -21.47 18.87 6.82
CA ALA A 168 -22.78 19.01 7.44
C ALA A 168 -22.74 20.00 8.60
N LYS A 169 -23.88 20.67 8.82
CA LYS A 169 -24.10 21.62 9.91
C LYS A 169 -25.27 21.16 10.76
N LEU A 170 -25.32 21.58 12.01
CA LEU A 170 -26.48 21.36 12.88
C LEU A 170 -27.73 22.00 12.26
N ASP A 171 -28.81 21.25 12.19
CA ASP A 171 -30.10 21.68 11.65
C ASP A 171 -30.95 22.45 12.68
N LYS A 172 -30.66 22.26 13.97
CA LYS A 172 -31.28 22.94 15.10
C LYS A 172 -30.26 23.26 16.21
N THR A 173 -30.69 24.07 17.17
CA THR A 173 -29.90 24.39 18.37
C THR A 173 -30.15 23.33 19.45
N TYR A 174 -29.06 22.79 20.00
CA TYR A 174 -29.07 21.80 21.09
C TYR A 174 -28.67 22.42 22.44
N SER A 175 -27.84 23.46 22.40
CA SER A 175 -27.44 24.23 23.57
C SER A 175 -26.87 25.59 23.15
N PHE A 176 -26.47 26.42 24.11
CA PHE A 176 -25.75 27.66 23.84
C PHE A 176 -24.49 27.47 23.00
N TYR A 177 -23.76 26.37 23.19
CA TYR A 177 -22.51 26.05 22.47
C TYR A 177 -22.73 25.23 21.19
N PHE A 178 -23.87 24.56 21.06
CA PHE A 178 -24.23 23.73 19.91
C PHE A 178 -25.42 24.34 19.18
N GLN A 179 -25.16 25.45 18.47
CA GLN A 179 -26.18 26.23 17.78
C GLN A 179 -26.45 25.71 16.37
N LYS A 180 -27.68 25.93 15.88
CA LYS A 180 -28.04 25.71 14.47
C LYS A 180 -27.01 26.39 13.55
N GLY A 181 -26.59 25.67 12.51
CA GLY A 181 -25.59 26.13 11.55
C GLY A 181 -24.13 25.85 11.96
N ALA A 182 -23.88 25.42 13.20
CA ALA A 182 -22.53 25.05 13.63
C ALA A 182 -22.05 23.75 12.96
N GLY A 183 -20.75 23.68 12.69
CA GLY A 183 -20.07 22.53 12.10
C GLY A 183 -18.75 22.95 11.47
N PHE A 184 -17.68 22.20 11.66
CA PHE A 184 -16.39 22.39 11.01
C PHE A 184 -16.38 21.67 9.66
N ASN A 185 -15.69 22.26 8.68
CA ASN A 185 -15.49 21.63 7.40
C ASN A 185 -14.13 20.91 7.38
N THR A 186 -14.09 19.73 6.76
CA THR A 186 -12.84 19.00 6.48
C THR A 186 -12.79 18.56 5.02
N ASN A 187 -11.60 18.15 4.57
CA ASN A 187 -11.40 17.54 3.27
C ASN A 187 -11.15 16.03 3.42
N GLN A 188 -11.53 15.25 2.41
CA GLN A 188 -11.06 13.87 2.30
C GLN A 188 -9.55 13.87 2.03
N THR A 189 -8.83 13.03 2.76
CA THR A 189 -7.37 12.90 2.68
C THR A 189 -6.90 11.45 2.58
N ARG A 190 -7.78 10.47 2.78
CA ARG A 190 -7.52 9.03 2.67
C ARG A 190 -8.59 8.36 1.81
N LEU A 191 -8.39 7.08 1.50
CA LEU A 191 -9.37 6.27 0.78
C LEU A 191 -10.72 6.25 1.50
N GLN A 192 -11.80 6.35 0.74
CA GLN A 192 -13.17 6.12 1.20
C GLN A 192 -13.55 4.64 0.98
N TYR A 193 -14.29 4.04 1.91
CA TYR A 193 -14.77 2.66 1.82
C TYR A 193 -16.30 2.65 1.93
N THR A 194 -16.97 2.75 0.78
CA THR A 194 -18.44 2.88 0.67
C THR A 194 -19.04 1.80 -0.22
N ASP A 195 -18.29 0.74 -0.52
CA ASP A 195 -18.70 -0.35 -1.42
C ASP A 195 -19.23 0.16 -2.78
N GLY A 196 -18.67 1.28 -3.24
CA GLY A 196 -19.07 1.95 -4.48
C GLY A 196 -20.46 2.59 -4.48
N GLN A 197 -21.08 2.81 -3.31
CA GLN A 197 -22.30 3.62 -3.21
C GLN A 197 -22.13 4.96 -3.93
N SER A 198 -23.16 5.35 -4.68
CA SER A 198 -23.18 6.57 -5.52
C SER A 198 -22.14 6.62 -6.65
N SER A 199 -21.48 5.51 -6.97
CA SER A 199 -20.66 5.42 -8.19
C SER A 199 -21.56 5.49 -9.43
N PRO A 200 -21.20 6.27 -10.47
CA PRO A 200 -21.94 6.27 -11.73
C PRO A 200 -21.74 4.98 -12.55
N LEU A 201 -20.81 4.11 -12.12
CA LEU A 201 -20.49 2.87 -12.81
C LEU A 201 -21.55 1.80 -12.54
N ASN A 202 -21.82 0.95 -13.54
CA ASN A 202 -22.67 -0.23 -13.35
C ASN A 202 -21.92 -1.32 -12.56
N LEU A 203 -21.85 -1.16 -11.24
CA LEU A 203 -21.10 -2.05 -10.36
C LEU A 203 -21.64 -3.47 -10.32
N ASN A 204 -22.94 -3.67 -10.53
CA ASN A 204 -23.54 -5.00 -10.62
C ASN A 204 -22.99 -5.77 -11.83
N LYS A 205 -22.92 -5.12 -12.99
CA LYS A 205 -22.35 -5.70 -14.21
C LYS A 205 -20.85 -5.95 -14.07
N LEU A 206 -20.11 -5.00 -13.51
CA LEU A 206 -18.68 -5.15 -13.23
C LEU A 206 -18.42 -6.34 -12.28
N THR A 207 -19.14 -6.38 -11.15
CA THR A 207 -19.04 -7.46 -10.15
C THR A 207 -19.30 -8.81 -10.79
N LYS A 208 -20.37 -8.95 -11.58
CA LYS A 208 -20.70 -10.21 -12.26
C LYS A 208 -19.56 -10.67 -13.18
N LYS A 209 -19.00 -9.77 -14.00
CA LYS A 209 -17.87 -10.11 -14.88
C LYS A 209 -16.63 -10.55 -14.11
N ILE A 210 -16.29 -9.84 -13.04
CA ILE A 210 -15.13 -10.19 -12.20
C ILE A 210 -15.37 -11.53 -11.51
N ASP A 211 -16.58 -11.76 -10.97
CA ASP A 211 -16.96 -13.03 -10.35
C ASP A 211 -16.81 -14.20 -11.32
N GLU A 212 -17.26 -14.05 -12.58
CA GLU A 212 -17.12 -15.08 -13.62
C GLU A 212 -15.65 -15.37 -13.94
N ILE A 213 -14.81 -14.33 -14.12
CA ILE A 213 -13.38 -14.50 -14.42
C ILE A 213 -12.63 -15.12 -13.23
N ALA A 214 -12.95 -14.71 -12.00
CA ALA A 214 -12.33 -15.27 -10.79
C ALA A 214 -12.76 -16.73 -10.57
N ALA A 215 -14.04 -17.05 -10.80
CA ALA A 215 -14.54 -18.42 -10.75
C ALA A 215 -13.87 -19.32 -11.81
N GLU A 216 -13.63 -18.81 -13.03
CA GLU A 216 -12.87 -19.51 -14.06
C GLU A 216 -11.44 -19.79 -13.58
N ALA A 217 -10.74 -18.78 -13.03
CA ALA A 217 -9.38 -18.94 -12.52
C ALA A 217 -9.28 -20.05 -11.47
N ILE A 218 -10.24 -20.12 -10.55
CA ILE A 218 -10.28 -21.16 -9.49
C ILE A 218 -10.63 -22.52 -10.09
N THR A 219 -11.66 -22.59 -10.93
CA THR A 219 -12.14 -23.86 -11.52
C THR A 219 -11.09 -24.49 -12.44
N LYS A 220 -10.34 -23.68 -13.19
CA LYS A 220 -9.25 -24.14 -14.03
C LYS A 220 -7.95 -24.40 -13.26
N GLN A 221 -7.95 -24.18 -11.94
CA GLN A 221 -6.78 -24.30 -11.06
C GLN A 221 -5.61 -23.41 -11.53
N ALA A 222 -5.92 -22.18 -11.94
CA ALA A 222 -4.93 -21.13 -12.17
C ALA A 222 -4.47 -20.47 -10.86
N THR A 223 -5.32 -20.49 -9.83
CA THR A 223 -4.99 -20.12 -8.45
C THR A 223 -6.02 -20.74 -7.48
N PRO A 224 -5.63 -21.16 -6.26
CA PRO A 224 -6.60 -21.63 -5.25
C PRO A 224 -7.54 -20.54 -4.76
N GLY A 225 -7.01 -19.32 -4.63
CA GLY A 225 -7.76 -18.16 -4.18
C GLY A 225 -7.17 -16.86 -4.71
N ALA A 226 -7.93 -15.78 -4.58
CA ALA A 226 -7.51 -14.46 -4.99
C ALA A 226 -8.24 -13.36 -4.19
N VAL A 227 -7.67 -12.16 -4.17
CA VAL A 227 -8.33 -10.93 -3.74
C VAL A 227 -8.26 -9.94 -4.90
N VAL A 228 -9.40 -9.32 -5.23
CA VAL A 228 -9.50 -8.26 -6.23
C VAL A 228 -9.97 -7.00 -5.55
N MET A 229 -9.31 -5.87 -5.82
CA MET A 229 -9.68 -4.57 -5.29
C MET A 229 -9.56 -3.48 -6.36
N ILE A 230 -10.55 -2.61 -6.42
CA ILE A 230 -10.65 -1.54 -7.41
C ILE A 230 -10.96 -0.23 -6.68
N ILE A 231 -10.15 0.79 -6.96
CA ILE A 231 -10.30 2.13 -6.43
C ILE A 231 -10.56 3.07 -7.59
N LYS A 232 -11.57 3.94 -7.47
CA LYS A 232 -11.90 4.99 -8.44
C LYS A 232 -12.15 6.30 -7.70
N ASP A 233 -11.49 7.37 -8.13
CA ASP A 233 -11.63 8.72 -7.55
C ASP A 233 -11.43 8.78 -6.02
N GLY A 234 -10.48 7.98 -5.52
CA GLY A 234 -10.18 7.87 -4.09
C GLY A 234 -11.21 7.08 -3.28
N GLN A 235 -12.16 6.38 -3.94
CA GLN A 235 -13.12 5.48 -3.32
C GLN A 235 -12.83 4.02 -3.68
N VAL A 236 -12.90 3.12 -2.69
CA VAL A 236 -12.94 1.69 -2.92
C VAL A 236 -14.32 1.32 -3.43
N ILE A 237 -14.42 1.02 -4.72
CA ILE A 237 -15.69 0.71 -5.39
C ILE A 237 -15.95 -0.79 -5.51
N PHE A 238 -14.92 -1.61 -5.29
CA PHE A 238 -15.00 -3.05 -5.33
C PHE A 238 -13.86 -3.66 -4.50
N GLU A 239 -14.18 -4.60 -3.63
CA GLU A 239 -13.20 -5.47 -2.99
C GLU A 239 -13.81 -6.83 -2.67
N LYS A 240 -13.15 -7.93 -3.04
CA LYS A 240 -13.67 -9.27 -2.80
C LYS A 240 -12.57 -10.32 -2.73
N GLY A 241 -12.73 -11.25 -1.78
CA GLY A 241 -11.96 -12.48 -1.70
C GLY A 241 -12.67 -13.62 -2.43
N TYR A 242 -11.88 -14.47 -3.10
CA TYR A 242 -12.35 -15.60 -3.89
C TYR A 242 -11.59 -16.87 -3.53
N GLY A 243 -12.29 -18.00 -3.56
CA GLY A 243 -11.69 -19.31 -3.36
C GLY A 243 -11.14 -19.49 -1.95
N TYR A 244 -10.02 -20.21 -1.86
CA TYR A 244 -9.47 -20.69 -0.59
C TYR A 244 -7.95 -20.54 -0.57
N HIS A 245 -7.37 -20.67 0.61
CA HIS A 245 -5.91 -20.62 0.79
C HIS A 245 -5.21 -21.72 -0.02
N THR A 246 -5.82 -22.91 -0.11
CA THR A 246 -5.33 -24.03 -0.92
C THR A 246 -6.49 -24.73 -1.63
N TYR A 247 -6.20 -25.67 -2.55
CA TYR A 247 -7.22 -26.45 -3.24
C TYR A 247 -7.95 -27.47 -2.35
N ASP A 248 -7.51 -27.66 -1.09
CA ASP A 248 -8.23 -28.48 -0.11
C ASP A 248 -9.50 -27.82 0.44
N LYS A 249 -9.71 -26.53 0.12
CA LYS A 249 -10.90 -25.73 0.46
C LYS A 249 -11.21 -25.64 1.95
N LYS A 250 -10.21 -25.69 2.83
CA LYS A 250 -10.43 -25.59 4.28
C LYS A 250 -10.61 -24.16 4.80
N THR A 251 -9.80 -23.24 4.29
CA THR A 251 -9.77 -21.85 4.77
C THR A 251 -10.12 -20.91 3.63
N PRO A 252 -11.28 -20.22 3.67
CA PRO A 252 -11.64 -19.24 2.66
C PRO A 252 -10.64 -18.09 2.56
N THR A 253 -10.40 -17.62 1.35
CA THR A 253 -9.60 -16.40 1.13
C THR A 253 -10.45 -15.18 1.41
N THR A 254 -9.93 -14.27 2.24
CA THR A 254 -10.59 -13.02 2.65
C THR A 254 -9.74 -11.81 2.30
N ILE A 255 -10.36 -10.64 2.24
CA ILE A 255 -9.67 -9.36 1.95
C ILE A 255 -8.59 -8.99 2.97
N GLY A 256 -8.63 -9.58 4.17
CA GLY A 256 -7.65 -9.37 5.23
C GLY A 256 -6.45 -10.33 5.18
N ASN A 257 -6.42 -11.27 4.24
CA ASN A 257 -5.28 -12.19 4.12
C ASN A 257 -4.04 -11.52 3.51
N ILE A 258 -2.88 -11.92 4.01
CA ILE A 258 -1.58 -11.37 3.65
C ILE A 258 -0.94 -12.26 2.58
N PHE A 259 -0.52 -11.68 1.46
CA PHE A 259 0.06 -12.38 0.32
C PHE A 259 1.55 -12.06 0.14
N ASP A 260 2.33 -13.03 -0.34
CA ASP A 260 3.66 -12.77 -0.89
C ASP A 260 3.50 -11.97 -2.19
N LEU A 261 4.06 -10.76 -2.22
CA LEU A 261 3.91 -9.83 -3.32
C LEU A 261 4.88 -10.09 -4.48
N ALA A 262 5.86 -10.97 -4.31
CA ALA A 262 6.94 -11.20 -5.28
C ALA A 262 7.49 -9.88 -5.83
N SER A 263 7.55 -9.71 -7.16
CA SER A 263 8.15 -8.51 -7.79
C SER A 263 7.39 -7.20 -7.58
N VAL A 264 6.17 -7.19 -7.05
CA VAL A 264 5.54 -5.93 -6.58
C VAL A 264 6.36 -5.32 -5.43
N SER A 265 7.17 -6.11 -4.72
CA SER A 265 8.16 -5.63 -3.72
C SER A 265 9.12 -4.59 -4.30
N LYS A 266 9.44 -4.64 -5.59
CA LYS A 266 10.30 -3.64 -6.25
C LYS A 266 9.73 -2.25 -6.09
N ILE A 267 8.47 -2.10 -6.51
CA ILE A 267 7.80 -0.81 -6.55
C ILE A 267 7.24 -0.38 -5.20
N ALA A 268 6.94 -1.30 -4.28
CA ALA A 268 6.34 -0.98 -2.98
C ALA A 268 7.34 -0.99 -1.81
N GLY A 269 8.53 -1.57 -2.00
CA GLY A 269 9.60 -1.64 -1.00
C GLY A 269 10.79 -0.78 -1.39
N THR A 270 11.53 -1.18 -2.43
CA THR A 270 12.80 -0.54 -2.79
C THR A 270 12.63 0.82 -3.45
N THR A 271 11.77 0.92 -4.47
CA THR A 271 11.58 2.17 -5.23
C THR A 271 11.20 3.38 -4.36
N PRO A 272 10.27 3.32 -3.37
CA PRO A 272 9.97 4.50 -2.55
C PRO A 272 11.17 4.98 -1.71
N VAL A 273 12.09 4.09 -1.34
CA VAL A 273 13.34 4.48 -0.68
C VAL A 273 14.24 5.24 -1.66
N ILE A 274 14.42 4.71 -2.88
CA ILE A 274 15.22 5.37 -3.92
C ILE A 274 14.62 6.72 -4.33
N MET A 275 13.30 6.82 -4.43
CA MET A 275 12.60 8.09 -4.66
C MET A 275 12.95 9.12 -3.57
N ARG A 276 12.87 8.73 -2.30
CA ARG A 276 13.18 9.62 -1.18
C ARG A 276 14.65 10.06 -1.18
N LEU A 277 15.57 9.12 -1.39
CA LEU A 277 17.00 9.44 -1.41
C LEU A 277 17.39 10.31 -2.61
N THR A 278 16.72 10.14 -3.76
CA THR A 278 16.91 10.99 -4.94
C THR A 278 16.39 12.41 -4.69
N GLU A 279 15.18 12.52 -4.15
CA GLU A 279 14.55 13.81 -3.81
C GLU A 279 15.36 14.59 -2.77
N GLN A 280 15.95 13.90 -1.78
CA GLN A 280 16.80 14.49 -0.76
C GLN A 280 18.24 14.75 -1.23
N HIS A 281 18.55 14.48 -2.50
CA HIS A 281 19.89 14.58 -3.09
C HIS A 281 20.96 13.74 -2.36
N VAL A 282 20.54 12.69 -1.64
CA VAL A 282 21.46 11.71 -1.02
C VAL A 282 22.05 10.79 -2.08
N ILE A 283 21.25 10.45 -3.10
CA ILE A 283 21.73 9.76 -4.30
C ILE A 283 21.42 10.56 -5.55
N ASN A 284 22.27 10.39 -6.56
CA ASN A 284 22.07 10.87 -7.91
C ASN A 284 21.93 9.64 -8.82
N LEU A 285 20.81 9.56 -9.56
CA LEU A 285 20.56 8.44 -10.46
C LEU A 285 21.57 8.35 -11.61
N ASP A 286 22.19 9.48 -11.98
CA ASP A 286 23.18 9.54 -13.05
C ASP A 286 24.61 9.27 -12.57
N SER A 287 24.81 9.15 -11.25
CA SER A 287 26.04 8.62 -10.66
C SER A 287 26.10 7.10 -10.79
N THR A 288 27.31 6.56 -10.59
CA THR A 288 27.62 5.15 -10.86
C THR A 288 27.50 4.28 -9.61
N ILE A 289 27.36 2.97 -9.80
CA ILE A 289 27.35 2.01 -8.68
C ILE A 289 28.62 2.15 -7.84
N GLY A 290 29.78 2.34 -8.48
CA GLY A 290 31.06 2.49 -7.78
C GLY A 290 31.12 3.71 -6.85
N ASP A 291 30.38 4.77 -7.15
CA ASP A 291 30.33 5.98 -6.31
C ASP A 291 29.68 5.71 -4.95
N TYR A 292 28.76 4.74 -4.90
CA TYR A 292 27.99 4.40 -3.69
C TYR A 292 28.44 3.11 -3.01
N LEU A 293 29.02 2.17 -3.77
CA LEU A 293 29.38 0.84 -3.29
C LEU A 293 30.86 0.57 -3.57
N TYR A 294 31.70 0.70 -2.54
CA TYR A 294 33.15 0.50 -2.65
C TYR A 294 33.53 -0.87 -3.23
N GLN A 295 32.81 -1.93 -2.87
CA GLN A 295 33.06 -3.28 -3.39
C GLN A 295 32.88 -3.39 -4.91
N ALA A 296 32.10 -2.51 -5.54
CA ALA A 296 31.92 -2.48 -6.99
C ALA A 296 33.09 -1.80 -7.73
N GLN A 297 33.97 -1.05 -7.03
CA GLN A 297 35.09 -0.33 -7.64
C GLN A 297 36.06 -1.26 -8.39
N ALA A 298 36.21 -2.49 -7.91
CA ALA A 298 37.10 -3.49 -8.51
C ALA A 298 36.38 -4.43 -9.51
N THR A 299 35.14 -4.14 -9.89
CA THR A 299 34.34 -5.03 -10.74
C THR A 299 33.89 -4.39 -12.05
N ASN A 300 33.36 -5.21 -12.95
CA ASN A 300 32.78 -4.78 -14.22
C ASN A 300 31.49 -3.93 -14.08
N LYS A 301 31.05 -3.63 -12.85
CA LYS A 301 29.84 -2.84 -12.56
C LYS A 301 30.13 -1.42 -12.11
N LYS A 302 31.38 -1.08 -11.78
CA LYS A 302 31.80 0.22 -11.24
C LYS A 302 31.12 1.41 -11.95
N ASN A 303 31.22 1.45 -13.28
CA ASN A 303 30.85 2.62 -14.09
C ASN A 303 29.39 2.60 -14.59
N ILE A 304 28.56 1.66 -14.13
CA ILE A 304 27.16 1.58 -14.55
C ILE A 304 26.34 2.58 -13.72
N SER A 305 25.50 3.38 -14.36
CA SER A 305 24.67 4.36 -13.66
C SER A 305 23.51 3.70 -12.90
N LEU A 306 23.12 4.29 -11.77
CA LEU A 306 21.95 3.82 -11.01
C LEU A 306 20.65 3.95 -11.83
N ARG A 307 20.57 4.91 -12.77
CA ARG A 307 19.46 5.05 -13.71
C ARG A 307 19.31 3.81 -14.58
N SER A 308 20.40 3.34 -15.19
CA SER A 308 20.38 2.10 -15.98
C SER A 308 20.03 0.89 -15.13
N VAL A 309 20.45 0.86 -13.85
CA VAL A 309 20.04 -0.18 -12.91
C VAL A 309 18.52 -0.17 -12.68
N MET A 310 17.94 0.98 -12.35
CA MET A 310 16.49 1.13 -12.11
C MET A 310 15.62 0.85 -13.34
N LEU A 311 16.17 0.98 -14.55
CA LEU A 311 15.50 0.67 -15.81
C LEU A 311 15.67 -0.79 -16.26
N HIS A 312 16.45 -1.59 -15.53
CA HIS A 312 16.88 -2.92 -15.97
C HIS A 312 17.64 -2.89 -17.32
N GLU A 313 18.45 -1.86 -17.52
CA GLU A 313 19.29 -1.65 -18.71
C GLU A 313 20.77 -1.76 -18.40
N ALA A 314 21.12 -2.11 -17.17
CA ALA A 314 22.50 -2.30 -16.70
C ALA A 314 23.22 -3.50 -17.34
N GLY A 315 22.56 -4.29 -18.19
CA GLY A 315 23.13 -5.49 -18.82
C GLY A 315 23.38 -6.65 -17.85
N PHE A 316 22.83 -6.60 -16.64
CA PHE A 316 23.06 -7.60 -15.61
C PHE A 316 22.54 -8.99 -16.00
N THR A 317 23.19 -10.01 -15.43
CA THR A 317 22.68 -11.38 -15.45
C THR A 317 21.26 -11.39 -14.88
N PRO A 318 20.25 -11.93 -15.60
CA PRO A 318 18.85 -11.85 -15.17
C PRO A 318 18.60 -12.45 -13.78
N PHE A 319 19.13 -13.65 -13.56
CA PHE A 319 18.91 -14.45 -12.36
C PHE A 319 20.13 -15.37 -12.14
N ILE A 320 20.55 -15.50 -10.88
CA ILE A 320 21.60 -16.43 -10.47
C ILE A 320 20.97 -17.46 -9.51
N PRO A 321 20.93 -18.75 -9.86
CA PRO A 321 20.25 -19.77 -9.05
C PRO A 321 21.13 -20.25 -7.88
N PHE A 322 21.46 -19.36 -6.94
CA PHE A 322 22.37 -19.65 -5.81
C PHE A 322 22.03 -20.95 -5.06
N TYR A 323 20.75 -21.22 -4.88
CA TYR A 323 20.23 -22.40 -4.19
C TYR A 323 20.62 -23.74 -4.85
N ARG A 324 20.99 -23.75 -6.14
CA ARG A 324 21.42 -24.96 -6.87
C ARG A 324 22.88 -25.32 -6.61
N ASN A 325 23.69 -24.36 -6.18
CA ASN A 325 25.14 -24.52 -5.99
C ASN A 325 25.54 -24.49 -4.51
N LEU A 326 24.63 -24.84 -3.60
CA LEU A 326 24.90 -24.90 -2.17
C LEU A 326 25.94 -25.98 -1.86
N LYS A 327 27.01 -25.60 -1.16
CA LYS A 327 27.99 -26.57 -0.64
C LYS A 327 27.35 -27.44 0.45
N PRO A 328 27.77 -28.71 0.62
CA PRO A 328 27.36 -29.52 1.76
C PRO A 328 27.55 -28.77 3.08
N GLY A 329 26.55 -28.82 3.96
CA GLY A 329 26.56 -28.12 5.24
C GLY A 329 26.26 -26.61 5.17
N ALA A 330 25.90 -26.05 4.01
CA ALA A 330 25.42 -24.67 3.93
C ALA A 330 23.97 -24.50 4.40
N LEU A 331 23.19 -25.60 4.40
CA LEU A 331 21.79 -25.61 4.77
C LEU A 331 21.54 -26.70 5.82
N GLU A 332 20.89 -26.32 6.91
CA GLU A 332 20.60 -27.18 8.05
C GLU A 332 19.10 -27.19 8.38
N ARG A 333 18.61 -28.31 8.93
CA ARG A 333 17.20 -28.45 9.33
C ARG A 333 16.89 -27.86 10.69
N ARG A 334 17.92 -27.59 11.49
CA ARG A 334 17.80 -27.07 12.85
C ARG A 334 18.61 -25.79 12.97
N PHE A 335 18.11 -24.89 13.80
CA PHE A 335 18.83 -23.69 14.18
C PHE A 335 20.15 -24.08 14.86
N SER A 336 21.22 -23.33 14.57
CA SER A 336 22.49 -23.43 15.28
C SER A 336 23.19 -22.07 15.27
N ALA A 337 24.24 -21.92 16.09
CA ALA A 337 25.01 -20.67 16.14
C ALA A 337 25.56 -20.25 14.76
N SER A 338 25.88 -21.20 13.89
CA SER A 338 26.37 -20.97 12.52
C SER A 338 25.26 -20.89 11.46
N HIS A 339 24.01 -21.27 11.78
CA HIS A 339 22.88 -21.31 10.85
C HIS A 339 21.65 -20.62 11.45
N GLN A 340 21.63 -19.29 11.38
CA GLN A 340 20.57 -18.46 11.94
C GLN A 340 19.64 -17.89 10.86
N VAL A 341 20.05 -17.88 9.59
CA VAL A 341 19.25 -17.31 8.49
C VAL A 341 18.12 -18.26 8.13
N LYS A 342 16.90 -17.99 8.62
CA LYS A 342 15.74 -18.85 8.41
C LYS A 342 15.14 -18.64 7.02
N VAL A 343 15.27 -19.63 6.14
CA VAL A 343 14.77 -19.57 4.74
C VAL A 343 13.39 -20.22 4.58
N ALA A 344 12.99 -21.08 5.51
CA ALA A 344 11.64 -21.66 5.65
C ALA A 344 11.45 -22.31 7.04
N ASP A 345 10.28 -22.88 7.30
CA ASP A 345 10.07 -23.74 8.48
C ASP A 345 11.09 -24.91 8.46
N SER A 346 11.83 -25.08 9.56
CA SER A 346 12.89 -26.10 9.72
C SER A 346 13.95 -26.09 8.60
N CYS A 347 14.36 -24.89 8.16
CA CYS A 347 15.34 -24.71 7.08
C CYS A 347 16.17 -23.44 7.32
N TYR A 348 17.45 -23.61 7.64
CA TYR A 348 18.36 -22.54 8.06
C TYR A 348 19.62 -22.53 7.21
N LEU A 349 19.95 -21.37 6.65
CA LEU A 349 21.15 -21.15 5.85
C LEU A 349 22.31 -20.68 6.74
N LEU A 350 23.52 -21.03 6.33
CA LEU A 350 24.76 -20.56 6.93
C LEU A 350 24.74 -19.04 7.08
N ASN A 351 25.20 -18.56 8.24
CA ASN A 351 25.32 -17.13 8.50
C ASN A 351 26.16 -16.45 7.42
N ASN A 352 25.81 -15.21 7.09
CA ASN A 352 26.53 -14.36 6.16
C ASN A 352 26.65 -14.87 4.71
N TYR A 353 25.94 -15.92 4.33
CA TYR A 353 26.00 -16.47 2.97
C TYR A 353 25.73 -15.41 1.88
N TYR A 354 24.80 -14.47 2.15
CA TYR A 354 24.57 -13.33 1.26
C TYR A 354 25.85 -12.51 1.04
N ARG A 355 26.49 -12.07 2.12
CA ARG A 355 27.68 -11.21 2.07
C ARG A 355 28.90 -11.94 1.51
N ASP A 356 29.10 -13.19 1.90
CA ASP A 356 30.35 -13.91 1.64
C ASP A 356 30.31 -14.68 0.31
N VAL A 357 29.12 -14.96 -0.23
CA VAL A 357 28.93 -15.73 -1.48
C VAL A 357 28.10 -14.96 -2.50
N MET A 358 26.84 -14.66 -2.17
CA MET A 358 25.89 -14.16 -3.19
C MET A 358 26.28 -12.78 -3.73
N TRP A 359 26.63 -11.86 -2.84
CA TRP A 359 26.95 -10.48 -3.20
C TRP A 359 28.25 -10.37 -4.03
N PRO A 360 29.37 -11.01 -3.65
CA PRO A 360 30.55 -11.09 -4.52
C PRO A 360 30.26 -11.72 -5.88
N GLU A 361 29.47 -12.79 -5.94
CA GLU A 361 29.11 -13.44 -7.21
C GLU A 361 28.25 -12.52 -8.09
N MET A 362 27.27 -11.81 -7.52
CA MET A 362 26.50 -10.80 -8.24
C MET A 362 27.40 -9.67 -8.75
N LEU A 363 28.30 -9.15 -7.93
CA LEU A 363 29.18 -8.04 -8.32
C LEU A 363 30.15 -8.43 -9.45
N ASN A 364 30.60 -9.69 -9.49
CA ASN A 364 31.52 -10.19 -10.53
C ASN A 364 30.83 -10.84 -11.73
N SER A 365 29.51 -11.01 -11.70
CA SER A 365 28.78 -11.67 -12.79
C SER A 365 28.94 -10.92 -14.13
N PRO A 366 28.81 -11.60 -15.29
CA PRO A 366 28.92 -10.95 -16.59
C PRO A 366 27.91 -9.82 -16.79
N VAL A 367 28.36 -8.76 -17.48
CA VAL A 367 27.55 -7.61 -17.90
C VAL A 367 27.47 -7.61 -19.43
N LYS A 368 26.26 -7.68 -19.97
CA LYS A 368 25.96 -7.44 -21.38
C LYS A 368 26.05 -5.93 -21.69
N PRO A 369 26.09 -5.52 -22.97
CA PRO A 369 26.06 -4.10 -23.31
C PRO A 369 24.92 -3.34 -22.62
N VAL A 370 25.28 -2.26 -21.92
CA VAL A 370 24.34 -1.37 -21.21
C VAL A 370 23.44 -0.65 -22.21
N GLY A 371 22.19 -0.40 -21.83
CA GLY A 371 21.16 0.29 -22.63
C GLY A 371 20.11 -0.65 -23.24
N ASN A 372 20.38 -1.95 -23.29
CA ASN A 372 19.39 -2.96 -23.68
C ASN A 372 18.62 -3.44 -22.45
N TYR A 373 17.29 -3.48 -22.58
CA TYR A 373 16.41 -3.98 -21.52
C TYR A 373 16.61 -5.48 -21.27
N VAL A 374 16.99 -5.80 -20.03
CA VAL A 374 17.13 -7.16 -19.49
C VAL A 374 16.64 -7.16 -18.05
N TYR A 375 15.43 -7.69 -17.83
CA TYR A 375 14.87 -7.81 -16.49
C TYR A 375 15.78 -8.66 -15.59
N SER A 376 16.33 -8.05 -14.52
CA SER A 376 17.35 -8.67 -13.67
C SER A 376 17.13 -8.38 -12.20
N ASP A 377 17.14 -9.43 -11.38
CA ASP A 377 16.99 -9.31 -9.93
C ASP A 377 18.19 -8.58 -9.29
N ILE A 378 19.39 -8.76 -9.85
CA ILE A 378 20.62 -8.09 -9.41
C ILE A 378 20.44 -6.57 -9.37
N SER A 379 19.64 -6.03 -10.29
CA SER A 379 19.39 -4.60 -10.36
C SER A 379 18.85 -4.08 -9.03
N MET A 380 17.89 -4.81 -8.45
CA MET A 380 17.25 -4.36 -7.22
C MET A 380 18.03 -4.77 -5.97
N TYR A 381 18.86 -5.81 -6.02
CA TYR A 381 19.86 -6.03 -4.96
C TYR A 381 20.82 -4.83 -4.87
N VAL A 382 21.35 -4.36 -6.01
CA VAL A 382 22.21 -3.17 -6.04
C VAL A 382 21.51 -1.96 -5.43
N MET A 383 20.25 -1.70 -5.79
CA MET A 383 19.52 -0.55 -5.25
C MET A 383 19.23 -0.69 -3.75
N LYS A 384 18.98 -1.91 -3.25
CA LYS A 384 18.89 -2.16 -1.80
C LYS A 384 20.21 -1.85 -1.12
N GLU A 385 21.33 -2.38 -1.61
CA GLU A 385 22.65 -2.16 -1.01
C GLU A 385 23.03 -0.67 -1.03
N VAL A 386 22.78 0.05 -2.13
CA VAL A 386 22.94 1.52 -2.18
C VAL A 386 22.11 2.18 -1.09
N ALA A 387 20.82 1.84 -0.98
CA ALA A 387 19.94 2.46 0.01
C ALA A 387 20.39 2.19 1.45
N GLU A 388 20.77 0.96 1.79
CA GLU A 388 21.22 0.59 3.14
C GLU A 388 22.57 1.23 3.47
N HIS A 389 23.50 1.31 2.52
CA HIS A 389 24.77 2.02 2.71
C HIS A 389 24.59 3.53 2.93
N GLN A 390 23.65 4.16 2.22
CA GLN A 390 23.41 5.60 2.35
C GLN A 390 22.59 5.97 3.58
N THR A 391 21.71 5.09 4.04
CA THR A 391 20.85 5.35 5.20
C THR A 391 21.42 4.82 6.50
N GLY A 392 22.29 3.80 6.45
CA GLY A 392 22.72 3.06 7.63
C GLY A 392 21.60 2.27 8.32
N VAL A 393 20.45 2.09 7.65
CA VAL A 393 19.25 1.46 8.21
C VAL A 393 18.85 0.28 7.32
N PRO A 394 18.60 -0.92 7.89
CA PRO A 394 18.07 -2.05 7.13
C PRO A 394 16.78 -1.70 6.39
N MET A 395 16.64 -2.18 5.15
CA MET A 395 15.53 -1.81 4.26
C MET A 395 14.16 -2.04 4.90
N GLN A 396 13.97 -3.16 5.61
CA GLN A 396 12.72 -3.51 6.27
C GLN A 396 12.34 -2.50 7.37
N ASP A 397 13.30 -1.95 8.09
CA ASP A 397 13.07 -0.97 9.14
C ASP A 397 12.83 0.42 8.56
N TYR A 398 13.58 0.76 7.51
CA TYR A 398 13.43 2.03 6.82
C TYR A 398 12.02 2.20 6.25
N VAL A 399 11.51 1.19 5.53
CA VAL A 399 10.17 1.28 4.93
C VAL A 399 9.06 1.26 5.98
N GLN A 400 9.24 0.51 7.07
CA GLN A 400 8.28 0.49 8.18
C GLN A 400 8.14 1.86 8.83
N LYS A 401 9.28 2.47 9.16
CA LYS A 401 9.32 3.75 9.88
C LYS A 401 8.88 4.92 9.00
N ASN A 402 9.38 5.00 7.77
CA ASN A 402 9.23 6.21 6.96
C ASN A 402 8.01 6.19 6.04
N PHE A 403 7.43 5.02 5.77
CA PHE A 403 6.30 4.89 4.85
C PHE A 403 5.14 4.11 5.48
N TYR A 404 5.32 2.84 5.85
CA TYR A 404 4.18 1.98 6.13
C TYR A 404 3.39 2.39 7.38
N LYS A 405 4.06 2.61 8.52
CA LYS A 405 3.38 3.04 9.76
C LYS A 405 2.71 4.42 9.62
N PRO A 406 3.39 5.48 9.14
CA PRO A 406 2.75 6.79 8.96
C PRO A 406 1.56 6.78 7.98
N LEU A 407 1.64 5.94 6.93
CA LEU A 407 0.57 5.79 5.93
C LEU A 407 -0.61 4.98 6.45
N GLY A 408 -0.45 4.15 7.48
CA GLY A 408 -1.46 3.20 7.94
C GLY A 408 -1.46 1.88 7.15
N MET A 409 -0.34 1.53 6.51
CA MET A 409 -0.17 0.24 5.83
C MET A 409 0.21 -0.84 6.86
N LYS A 410 -0.79 -1.39 7.53
CA LYS A 410 -0.62 -2.18 8.77
C LYS A 410 0.07 -3.52 8.53
N THR A 411 -0.24 -4.19 7.42
CA THR A 411 0.30 -5.54 7.15
C THR A 411 1.54 -5.53 6.27
N ALA A 412 1.74 -4.48 5.49
CA ALA A 412 2.88 -4.33 4.59
C ALA A 412 4.21 -4.50 5.33
N GLY A 413 5.11 -5.27 4.74
CA GLY A 413 6.51 -5.37 5.18
C GLY A 413 7.11 -6.73 4.91
N TYR A 414 8.39 -6.85 5.25
CA TYR A 414 9.15 -8.09 5.16
C TYR A 414 8.90 -8.96 6.41
N LEU A 415 9.33 -10.22 6.34
CA LEU A 415 9.36 -11.15 7.48
C LEU A 415 8.00 -11.26 8.20
N PRO A 416 6.91 -11.62 7.50
CA PRO A 416 5.56 -11.57 8.08
C PRO A 416 5.37 -12.55 9.25
N ARG A 417 6.16 -13.63 9.34
CA ARG A 417 6.09 -14.61 10.45
C ARG A 417 6.59 -14.06 11.79
N ASP A 418 7.31 -12.95 11.78
CA ASP A 418 7.75 -12.27 13.00
C ASP A 418 6.70 -11.27 13.51
N ARG A 419 5.64 -11.04 12.70
CA ARG A 419 4.63 -10.00 12.94
C ARG A 419 3.20 -10.52 13.01
N PHE A 420 2.91 -11.62 12.33
CA PHE A 420 1.56 -12.12 12.16
C PHE A 420 1.48 -13.62 12.41
N ALA A 421 0.30 -14.04 12.88
CA ALA A 421 -0.06 -15.44 12.97
C ALA A 421 0.01 -16.09 11.58
N LYS A 422 0.45 -17.35 11.52
CA LYS A 422 0.68 -18.08 10.26
C LYS A 422 -0.60 -18.17 9.44
N GLU A 423 -1.74 -18.27 10.11
CA GLU A 423 -3.10 -18.45 9.58
C GLU A 423 -3.60 -17.20 8.82
N SER A 424 -3.07 -16.02 9.14
CA SER A 424 -3.39 -14.79 8.41
C SER A 424 -2.66 -14.69 7.06
N ILE A 425 -1.64 -15.52 6.84
CA ILE A 425 -0.74 -15.48 5.68
C ILE A 425 -1.04 -16.64 4.73
N ILE A 426 -1.17 -16.32 3.44
CA ILE A 426 -1.52 -17.29 2.40
C ILE A 426 -0.35 -18.25 2.12
N PRO A 427 -0.58 -19.58 2.08
CA PRO A 427 0.39 -20.55 1.58
C PRO A 427 0.75 -20.27 0.12
N THR A 428 2.04 -20.27 -0.21
CA THR A 428 2.51 -19.83 -1.53
C THR A 428 2.87 -21.00 -2.44
N GLU A 429 3.80 -21.89 -2.07
CA GLU A 429 4.23 -23.02 -2.91
C GLU A 429 4.63 -24.20 -2.03
N ASN A 430 4.32 -25.43 -2.45
CA ASN A 430 4.98 -26.62 -1.92
C ASN A 430 6.34 -26.79 -2.59
N ASP A 431 7.37 -26.15 -2.05
CA ASP A 431 8.70 -26.15 -2.67
C ASP A 431 9.35 -27.52 -2.55
N THR A 432 9.36 -28.26 -3.64
CA THR A 432 9.97 -29.60 -3.73
C THR A 432 11.42 -29.56 -4.21
N SER A 433 11.98 -28.39 -4.54
CA SER A 433 13.29 -28.25 -5.17
C SER A 433 14.39 -27.82 -4.20
N PHE A 434 14.12 -26.81 -3.37
CA PHE A 434 15.09 -26.18 -2.47
C PHE A 434 14.76 -26.45 -1.01
N ARG A 435 13.71 -25.83 -0.48
CA ARG A 435 13.39 -25.86 0.96
C ARG A 435 12.69 -27.16 1.41
N LYS A 436 12.10 -27.90 0.47
CA LYS A 436 11.38 -29.19 0.68
C LYS A 436 10.24 -29.08 1.70
N VAL A 437 9.55 -27.94 1.70
CA VAL A 437 8.42 -27.65 2.61
C VAL A 437 7.39 -26.76 1.92
N LEU A 438 6.16 -26.77 2.44
CA LEU A 438 5.14 -25.78 2.08
C LEU A 438 5.53 -24.41 2.63
N LEU A 439 5.73 -23.46 1.72
CA LEU A 439 6.04 -22.07 2.06
C LEU A 439 4.77 -21.35 2.51
N GLN A 440 4.80 -20.80 3.73
CA GLN A 440 3.74 -19.96 4.27
C GLN A 440 4.36 -18.89 5.17
N GLY A 441 4.33 -17.65 4.70
CA GLY A 441 5.00 -16.50 5.34
C GLY A 441 6.52 -16.47 5.21
N TYR A 442 7.07 -17.25 4.27
CA TYR A 442 8.45 -17.10 3.81
C TYR A 442 8.41 -16.72 2.35
N VAL A 443 9.30 -15.82 1.93
CA VAL A 443 9.36 -15.37 0.55
C VAL A 443 9.58 -16.55 -0.40
N HIS A 444 8.77 -16.61 -1.46
CA HIS A 444 8.82 -17.64 -2.48
C HIS A 444 10.16 -17.62 -3.22
N ASP A 445 10.63 -16.43 -3.59
CA ASP A 445 11.91 -16.24 -4.29
C ASP A 445 13.09 -16.81 -3.51
N GLN A 446 13.84 -17.72 -4.14
CA GLN A 446 14.93 -18.45 -3.50
C GLN A 446 16.08 -17.52 -3.11
N GLY A 447 16.42 -16.55 -3.98
CA GLY A 447 17.49 -15.60 -3.70
C GLY A 447 17.14 -14.70 -2.52
N ALA A 448 15.93 -14.14 -2.50
CA ALA A 448 15.44 -13.31 -1.41
C ALA A 448 15.40 -14.09 -0.09
N ALA A 449 14.98 -15.36 -0.12
CA ALA A 449 15.01 -16.22 1.06
C ALA A 449 16.44 -16.38 1.58
N MET A 450 17.41 -16.65 0.70
CA MET A 450 18.82 -16.77 1.04
C MET A 450 19.48 -15.45 1.50
N ALA A 451 18.92 -14.31 1.09
CA ALA A 451 19.26 -12.98 1.61
C ALA A 451 18.59 -12.66 2.96
N GLY A 452 18.02 -13.67 3.64
CA GLY A 452 17.35 -13.49 4.94
C GLY A 452 15.93 -12.97 4.85
N GLY A 453 15.27 -13.08 3.68
CA GLY A 453 13.88 -12.69 3.48
C GLY A 453 13.67 -11.21 3.13
N VAL A 454 14.74 -10.40 3.15
CA VAL A 454 14.72 -8.97 2.79
C VAL A 454 15.60 -8.74 1.57
N ALA A 455 14.99 -8.59 0.40
CA ALA A 455 15.70 -8.28 -0.83
C ALA A 455 15.03 -7.15 -1.59
N GLY A 456 15.78 -6.50 -2.49
CA GLY A 456 15.24 -5.37 -3.23
C GLY A 456 14.24 -5.78 -4.31
N HIS A 457 14.30 -7.02 -4.80
CA HIS A 457 13.48 -7.53 -5.89
C HIS A 457 12.22 -8.29 -5.43
N ALA A 458 12.20 -8.80 -4.20
CA ALA A 458 11.16 -9.65 -3.61
C ALA A 458 11.24 -9.67 -2.06
N GLY A 459 10.22 -10.21 -1.39
CA GLY A 459 10.20 -10.42 0.08
C GLY A 459 9.16 -9.61 0.83
N LEU A 460 8.47 -8.68 0.15
CA LEU A 460 7.40 -7.91 0.75
C LEU A 460 6.10 -8.73 0.79
N PHE A 461 5.40 -8.65 1.90
CA PHE A 461 4.08 -9.22 2.11
C PHE A 461 3.09 -8.09 2.43
N ALA A 462 1.86 -8.16 1.91
CA ALA A 462 0.82 -7.20 2.25
C ALA A 462 -0.59 -7.70 1.92
N THR A 463 -1.60 -6.97 2.40
CA THR A 463 -3.00 -7.07 1.95
C THR A 463 -3.27 -6.16 0.74
N ALA A 464 -4.43 -6.32 0.11
CA ALA A 464 -4.86 -5.41 -0.95
C ALA A 464 -5.06 -3.97 -0.44
N ASN A 465 -5.51 -3.79 0.82
CA ASN A 465 -5.72 -2.48 1.41
C ASN A 465 -4.42 -1.67 1.54
N ASP A 466 -3.31 -2.32 1.91
CA ASP A 466 -2.01 -1.64 2.00
C ASP A 466 -1.52 -1.18 0.62
N LEU A 467 -1.69 -2.02 -0.40
CA LEU A 467 -1.37 -1.65 -1.78
C LEU A 467 -2.30 -0.55 -2.32
N ALA A 468 -3.56 -0.51 -1.89
CA ALA A 468 -4.48 0.56 -2.24
C ALA A 468 -4.01 1.90 -1.65
N ILE A 469 -3.56 1.91 -0.39
CA ILE A 469 -2.97 3.09 0.26
C ILE A 469 -1.74 3.56 -0.51
N TYR A 470 -0.80 2.66 -0.83
CA TYR A 470 0.39 3.00 -1.59
C TYR A 470 0.07 3.51 -3.00
N GLY A 471 -0.84 2.83 -3.70
CA GLY A 471 -1.30 3.26 -5.02
C GLY A 471 -1.95 4.65 -4.99
N GLN A 472 -2.75 4.94 -3.95
CA GLN A 472 -3.40 6.24 -3.81
C GLN A 472 -2.38 7.35 -3.48
N LEU A 473 -1.34 7.05 -2.70
CA LEU A 473 -0.23 7.98 -2.47
C LEU A 473 0.43 8.42 -3.79
N LEU A 474 0.73 7.46 -4.66
CA LEU A 474 1.33 7.75 -5.97
C LEU A 474 0.35 8.45 -6.90
N LEU A 475 -0.92 8.01 -6.93
CA LEU A 475 -1.98 8.65 -7.73
C LEU A 475 -2.21 10.11 -7.32
N ASN A 476 -2.06 10.42 -6.02
CA ASN A 476 -2.12 11.76 -5.46
C ASN A 476 -0.82 12.57 -5.65
N ARG A 477 0.14 12.10 -6.46
CA ARG A 477 1.43 12.76 -6.68
C ARG A 477 2.18 13.06 -5.36
N GLY A 478 2.19 12.07 -4.47
CA GLY A 478 3.02 12.06 -3.27
C GLY A 478 2.34 12.51 -1.98
N GLU A 479 1.02 12.75 -1.97
CA GLU A 479 0.26 13.10 -0.77
C GLU A 479 -0.73 12.01 -0.33
N TYR A 480 -0.78 11.69 0.96
CA TYR A 480 -1.80 10.81 1.53
C TYR A 480 -2.00 11.10 3.03
N GLY A 481 -3.24 11.07 3.51
CA GLY A 481 -3.57 11.34 4.91
C GLY A 481 -3.21 12.76 5.36
N GLY A 482 -3.24 13.73 4.44
CA GLY A 482 -2.90 15.13 4.71
C GLY A 482 -1.41 15.40 4.92
N ASN A 483 -0.55 14.46 4.52
CA ASN A 483 0.90 14.58 4.56
C ASN A 483 1.50 14.37 3.18
N ARG A 484 2.59 15.09 2.88
CA ARG A 484 3.40 14.90 1.68
C ARG A 484 4.60 13.99 1.99
N TYR A 485 4.74 12.92 1.20
CA TYR A 485 5.84 11.95 1.29
C TYR A 485 6.85 12.10 0.17
N PHE A 486 6.41 12.62 -0.98
CA PHE A 486 7.21 12.94 -2.16
C PHE A 486 6.69 14.24 -2.79
N THR A 487 7.56 14.98 -3.47
CA THR A 487 7.11 16.03 -4.38
C THR A 487 6.40 15.41 -5.58
N GLY A 488 5.55 16.19 -6.25
CA GLY A 488 4.86 15.69 -7.45
C GLY A 488 5.85 15.37 -8.57
N GLU A 489 6.93 16.15 -8.65
CA GLU A 489 8.01 16.01 -9.62
C GLU A 489 8.78 14.70 -9.44
N THR A 490 9.02 14.28 -8.19
CA THR A 490 9.65 12.98 -7.90
C THR A 490 8.75 11.83 -8.35
N VAL A 491 7.45 11.89 -8.08
CA VAL A 491 6.51 10.86 -8.52
C VAL A 491 6.47 10.80 -10.05
N ASP A 492 6.39 11.94 -10.73
CA ASP A 492 6.34 12.01 -12.18
C ASP A 492 7.66 11.52 -12.83
N LEU A 493 8.81 11.84 -12.25
CA LEU A 493 10.11 11.36 -12.71
C LEU A 493 10.19 9.83 -12.69
N PHE A 494 9.78 9.21 -11.58
CA PHE A 494 9.90 7.76 -11.42
C PHE A 494 8.83 6.98 -12.18
N THR A 495 7.62 7.54 -12.26
CA THR A 495 6.51 6.83 -12.90
C THR A 495 6.48 7.06 -14.40
N SER A 496 7.01 8.16 -14.94
CA SER A 496 7.04 8.47 -16.39
C SER A 496 7.85 7.45 -17.22
N LYS A 497 7.65 7.40 -18.55
CA LYS A 497 8.51 6.58 -19.42
C LYS A 497 9.90 7.21 -19.43
N GLN A 498 10.89 6.45 -19.02
CA GLN A 498 12.29 6.91 -18.85
C GLN A 498 13.25 6.18 -19.80
N SER A 499 12.82 5.05 -20.36
CA SER A 499 13.63 4.21 -21.24
C SER A 499 13.37 4.48 -22.71
N ALA A 500 14.43 4.47 -23.53
CA ALA A 500 14.31 4.49 -24.99
C ALA A 500 14.03 3.11 -25.59
N THR A 501 14.48 2.03 -24.93
CA THR A 501 14.44 0.64 -25.44
C THR A 501 13.34 -0.21 -24.82
N SER A 502 12.66 0.31 -23.79
CA SER A 502 11.55 -0.34 -23.10
C SER A 502 10.47 0.66 -22.71
N ARG A 503 9.34 0.15 -22.22
CA ARG A 503 8.24 0.97 -21.71
C ARG A 503 8.46 1.51 -20.30
N ARG A 504 9.54 1.14 -19.62
CA ARG A 504 9.67 1.30 -18.17
C ARG A 504 9.80 2.75 -17.68
N GLY A 505 9.31 2.96 -16.47
CA GLY A 505 9.76 4.03 -15.58
C GLY A 505 10.85 3.52 -14.64
N LEU A 506 11.33 4.37 -13.73
CA LEU A 506 12.36 3.99 -12.77
C LEU A 506 11.76 3.05 -11.71
N GLY A 507 12.04 1.75 -11.84
CA GLY A 507 11.47 0.69 -11.01
C GLY A 507 10.05 0.24 -11.43
N PHE A 508 9.27 1.11 -12.09
CA PHE A 508 7.90 0.80 -12.53
C PHE A 508 7.85 0.16 -13.93
N ASP A 509 6.95 -0.80 -14.10
CA ASP A 509 6.51 -1.24 -15.43
C ASP A 509 5.36 -0.32 -15.90
N ARG A 510 5.11 -0.28 -17.20
CA ARG A 510 4.08 0.60 -17.80
C ARG A 510 3.29 -0.13 -18.88
N TRP A 511 2.23 0.53 -19.35
CA TRP A 511 1.53 0.14 -20.57
C TRP A 511 2.48 -0.08 -21.75
N ASP A 512 2.23 -1.15 -22.51
CA ASP A 512 3.00 -1.50 -23.69
C ASP A 512 2.39 -0.85 -24.94
N PRO A 513 3.14 -0.01 -25.67
CA PRO A 513 2.63 0.64 -26.88
C PRO A 513 2.43 -0.30 -28.05
N ASN A 514 2.96 -1.53 -28.01
CA ASN A 514 2.70 -2.51 -29.05
C ASN A 514 1.31 -3.15 -28.82
N PRO A 515 0.32 -2.89 -29.69
CA PRO A 515 -1.03 -3.39 -29.50
C PRO A 515 -1.12 -4.92 -29.51
N LYS A 516 -0.13 -5.62 -30.10
CA LYS A 516 -0.07 -7.09 -30.09
C LYS A 516 0.19 -7.69 -28.70
N ASN A 517 0.75 -6.90 -27.78
CA ASN A 517 1.09 -7.36 -26.44
C ASN A 517 -0.09 -7.24 -25.47
N GLU A 518 -1.08 -6.37 -25.76
CA GLU A 518 -2.29 -6.16 -24.94
C GLU A 518 -2.01 -5.97 -23.43
N TYR A 519 -0.89 -5.32 -23.09
CA TYR A 519 -0.37 -5.28 -21.72
C TYR A 519 -0.41 -3.86 -21.11
N PRO A 520 -0.85 -3.69 -19.84
CA PRO A 520 -1.36 -4.73 -18.94
C PRO A 520 -2.80 -5.16 -19.24
N SER A 521 -3.48 -4.43 -20.11
CA SER A 521 -4.82 -4.69 -20.63
C SER A 521 -4.88 -4.11 -22.05
N LYS A 522 -5.72 -4.68 -22.91
CA LYS A 522 -5.93 -4.16 -24.28
C LYS A 522 -6.58 -2.78 -24.31
N LEU A 523 -7.21 -2.37 -23.19
CA LEU A 523 -7.88 -1.07 -23.02
C LEU A 523 -7.10 -0.09 -22.14
N ALA A 524 -5.93 -0.50 -21.62
CA ALA A 524 -5.07 0.38 -20.86
C ALA A 524 -4.52 1.52 -21.73
N ASN A 525 -4.33 2.69 -21.12
CA ASN A 525 -3.77 3.86 -21.78
C ASN A 525 -2.30 4.09 -21.38
N SER A 526 -1.63 5.01 -22.08
CA SER A 526 -0.20 5.27 -21.91
C SER A 526 0.19 5.81 -20.54
N SER A 527 -0.75 6.31 -19.72
CA SER A 527 -0.46 6.78 -18.36
C SER A 527 -0.37 5.65 -17.33
N VAL A 528 -0.79 4.44 -17.67
CA VAL A 528 -0.81 3.30 -16.73
C VAL A 528 0.60 2.86 -16.37
N TYR A 529 0.86 2.79 -15.06
CA TYR A 529 2.11 2.26 -14.49
C TYR A 529 1.82 1.34 -13.31
N GLY A 530 2.78 0.48 -12.96
CA GLY A 530 2.60 -0.50 -11.89
C GLY A 530 3.61 -1.63 -11.96
N HIS A 531 3.22 -2.82 -11.50
CA HIS A 531 4.03 -4.02 -11.60
C HIS A 531 3.22 -5.31 -11.39
N THR A 532 3.72 -6.41 -11.96
CA THR A 532 3.23 -7.76 -11.69
C THR A 532 4.14 -8.52 -10.72
N GLY A 533 3.60 -9.47 -9.96
CA GLY A 533 4.36 -10.39 -9.12
C GLY A 533 4.28 -11.83 -9.62
N TYR A 534 5.38 -12.56 -9.45
CA TYR A 534 5.49 -13.96 -9.87
C TYR A 534 4.47 -14.87 -9.16
N THR A 535 4.14 -14.58 -7.90
CA THR A 535 3.12 -15.29 -7.12
C THR A 535 1.69 -15.09 -7.64
N GLY A 536 1.50 -14.26 -8.68
CA GLY A 536 0.22 -14.02 -9.34
C GLY A 536 -0.37 -12.64 -9.03
N THR A 537 0.33 -11.82 -8.27
CA THR A 537 -0.12 -10.49 -7.86
C THR A 537 0.05 -9.44 -8.98
N CYS A 538 -0.69 -8.33 -8.89
CA CYS A 538 -0.37 -7.09 -9.59
C CYS A 538 -1.00 -5.88 -8.89
N ILE A 539 -0.42 -4.71 -9.14
CA ILE A 539 -1.02 -3.40 -8.92
C ILE A 539 -0.80 -2.56 -10.18
N TRP A 540 -1.86 -1.91 -10.64
CA TRP A 540 -1.86 -0.98 -11.77
C TRP A 540 -2.54 0.33 -11.37
N ILE A 541 -1.89 1.45 -11.66
CA ILE A 541 -2.34 2.80 -11.33
C ILE A 541 -2.49 3.57 -12.64
N ASP A 542 -3.65 4.18 -12.84
CA ASP A 542 -4.04 4.90 -14.05
C ASP A 542 -4.43 6.33 -13.68
N PRO A 543 -3.49 7.29 -13.76
CA PRO A 543 -3.75 8.70 -13.47
C PRO A 543 -4.82 9.31 -14.35
N SER A 544 -4.90 8.92 -15.63
CA SER A 544 -5.86 9.50 -16.57
C SER A 544 -7.31 9.15 -16.21
N ASN A 545 -7.54 7.97 -15.65
CA ASN A 545 -8.86 7.53 -15.21
C ASN A 545 -9.07 7.59 -13.69
N GLN A 546 -8.09 8.07 -12.92
CA GLN A 546 -8.15 8.10 -11.45
C GLN A 546 -8.47 6.72 -10.85
N LEU A 547 -7.80 5.70 -11.37
CA LEU A 547 -8.12 4.29 -11.14
C LEU A 547 -6.90 3.56 -10.56
N ILE A 548 -7.15 2.67 -9.60
CA ILE A 548 -6.18 1.68 -9.14
C ILE A 548 -6.83 0.30 -9.21
N TYR A 549 -6.12 -0.66 -9.79
CA TYR A 549 -6.51 -2.06 -9.87
C TYR A 549 -5.47 -2.93 -9.16
N ILE A 550 -5.93 -3.74 -8.21
CA ILE A 550 -5.10 -4.69 -7.46
C ILE A 550 -5.70 -6.09 -7.61
N PHE A 551 -4.83 -7.06 -7.87
CA PHE A 551 -5.15 -8.48 -7.86
C PHE A 551 -4.07 -9.20 -7.07
N LEU A 552 -4.44 -9.92 -6.02
CA LEU A 552 -3.54 -10.73 -5.23
C LEU A 552 -3.95 -12.20 -5.36
N SER A 553 -2.98 -13.09 -5.55
CA SER A 553 -3.24 -14.52 -5.57
C SER A 553 -1.99 -15.30 -5.16
N ASN A 554 -2.15 -16.61 -5.00
CA ASN A 554 -1.07 -17.56 -4.78
C ASN A 554 -1.02 -18.58 -5.92
N ARG A 555 -0.89 -18.09 -7.17
CA ARG A 555 -0.95 -18.92 -8.39
C ARG A 555 0.09 -20.05 -8.45
N VAL A 556 1.14 -19.92 -7.65
CA VAL A 556 2.25 -20.88 -7.57
C VAL A 556 1.95 -22.01 -6.58
N HIS A 557 0.77 -22.01 -5.96
CA HIS A 557 0.31 -23.06 -5.08
C HIS A 557 -0.47 -24.15 -5.85
N PRO A 558 -0.21 -25.45 -5.60
CA PRO A 558 0.90 -25.99 -4.81
C PRO A 558 2.22 -25.99 -5.60
N GLN A 559 2.16 -25.85 -6.93
CA GLN A 559 3.31 -25.81 -7.83
C GLN A 559 3.12 -24.70 -8.86
N VAL A 560 4.23 -24.19 -9.40
CA VAL A 560 4.21 -23.15 -10.43
C VAL A 560 3.40 -23.59 -11.66
N SER A 561 2.47 -22.73 -12.08
CA SER A 561 1.68 -22.90 -13.29
C SER A 561 1.69 -21.62 -14.16
N SER A 562 1.56 -21.81 -15.48
CA SER A 562 1.34 -20.74 -16.46
C SER A 562 -0.14 -20.36 -16.62
N LYS A 563 -1.08 -21.17 -16.13
CA LYS A 563 -2.53 -21.03 -16.40
C LYS A 563 -3.10 -19.64 -16.14
N LEU A 564 -2.66 -18.93 -15.09
CA LEU A 564 -3.12 -17.57 -14.80
C LEU A 564 -2.77 -16.59 -15.93
N LEU A 565 -1.60 -16.77 -16.55
CA LEU A 565 -1.11 -16.01 -17.70
C LEU A 565 -1.84 -16.45 -18.97
N ASP A 566 -1.91 -17.76 -19.22
CA ASP A 566 -2.52 -18.33 -20.43
C ASP A 566 -4.01 -17.94 -20.55
N LEU A 567 -4.71 -17.86 -19.41
CA LEU A 567 -6.12 -17.44 -19.34
C LEU A 567 -6.30 -15.91 -19.27
N ASN A 568 -5.19 -15.14 -19.26
CA ASN A 568 -5.17 -13.68 -19.15
C ASN A 568 -6.02 -13.11 -18.00
N ILE A 569 -6.06 -13.80 -16.85
CA ILE A 569 -7.00 -13.49 -15.75
C ILE A 569 -6.89 -12.03 -15.29
N ARG A 570 -5.67 -11.55 -15.05
CA ARG A 570 -5.43 -10.17 -14.59
C ARG A 570 -5.85 -9.14 -15.63
N SER A 571 -5.45 -9.34 -16.88
CA SER A 571 -5.75 -8.44 -17.99
C SER A 571 -7.24 -8.40 -18.32
N ARG A 572 -7.94 -9.54 -18.28
CA ARG A 572 -9.40 -9.62 -18.51
C ARG A 572 -10.20 -8.94 -17.40
N ILE A 573 -9.77 -9.04 -16.14
CA ILE A 573 -10.39 -8.28 -15.05
C ILE A 573 -10.17 -6.78 -15.30
N GLN A 574 -8.96 -6.36 -15.66
CA GLN A 574 -8.69 -4.96 -15.97
C GLN A 574 -9.47 -4.46 -17.20
N ASP A 575 -9.67 -5.29 -18.23
CA ASP A 575 -10.54 -5.00 -19.37
C ASP A 575 -11.99 -4.76 -18.91
N ALA A 576 -12.53 -5.63 -18.04
CA ALA A 576 -13.89 -5.47 -17.53
C ALA A 576 -14.09 -4.14 -16.77
N ILE A 577 -13.05 -3.68 -16.06
CA ILE A 577 -13.04 -2.36 -15.41
C ILE A 577 -13.12 -1.26 -16.47
N TYR A 578 -12.26 -1.29 -17.48
CA TYR A 578 -12.23 -0.28 -18.55
C TYR A 578 -13.50 -0.27 -19.40
N GLU A 579 -14.07 -1.43 -19.72
CA GLU A 579 -15.36 -1.54 -20.41
C GLU A 579 -16.46 -0.82 -19.62
N THR A 580 -16.50 -1.03 -18.29
CA THR A 580 -17.46 -0.36 -17.42
C THR A 580 -17.22 1.16 -17.34
N LEU A 581 -15.95 1.61 -17.30
CA LEU A 581 -15.62 3.04 -17.34
C LEU A 581 -16.06 3.71 -18.65
N ASN A 582 -15.89 3.02 -19.77
CA ASN A 582 -16.22 3.54 -21.10
C ASN A 582 -17.74 3.61 -21.36
N GLU A 583 -18.54 2.86 -20.62
CA GLU A 583 -20.01 2.95 -20.68
C GLU A 583 -20.54 4.28 -20.13
N VAL A 584 -19.85 4.89 -19.16
CA VAL A 584 -20.26 6.19 -18.56
C VAL A 584 -19.75 7.40 -19.36
N LYS A 585 -18.74 7.21 -20.21
CA LYS A 585 -18.21 8.27 -21.09
C LYS A 585 -19.04 8.46 -22.37
N LYS A 586 -19.90 7.49 -22.68
CA LYS A 586 -20.86 7.54 -23.79
C LYS A 586 -22.17 8.13 -23.30
#